data_AF-A0AAV1KRL3-F1
#
_entry.id   AF-A0AAV1KRL3-F1
#
_cell.length_a   1.000
_cell.length_b   1.000
_cell.length_c   1.000
_cell.angle_alpha   90.00
_cell.angle_beta   90.00
_cell.angle_gamma   90.00
#
_symmetry.space_group_name_H-M   'P 1'
#
loop_
_entity.id
_entity.type
_entity.pdbx_description
1 polymer ?
#
loop_
_entity_poly.entity_id
_entity_poly.type
_entity_poly.pdbx_seq_one_letter_code
_entity_poly.pdbx_strand_id
1 'polypeptide(L)'
;MSARLRNLNPYELHKHLVNIYCLNKKGSTANLKRDTSRDRTDLDVIRENHKFLWEDDDVADTWEKQLAKKYYDKLFKEYCICDLSRYKENKVALRWRVEREVVLGKGQFQCGAKQCNSSQDLKSWEVNFAYVEDNEKKNALVKLRLCPDCSEKLNYKSKKREVKRLKKNQKKKKRKDKTSSDVVTSDEECQPDLENQPEPSTSQEALETEVDKAESLWKKGVQEVEEKTREEEFEEYLEDLLL
;
A
#
# COMPACT_ATOMS: atom_id res chain seq x y z
N MET A 1 2.91 70.43 8.41
CA MET A 1 3.20 69.11 7.78
C MET A 1 4.09 69.33 6.57
N SER A 2 5.28 68.73 6.55
CA SER A 2 6.36 69.03 5.59
C SER A 2 5.91 68.83 4.13
N ALA A 3 6.13 69.82 3.26
CA ALA A 3 5.68 69.83 1.86
C ALA A 3 6.18 68.63 1.03
N ARG A 4 7.29 68.00 1.45
CA ARG A 4 7.85 66.79 0.83
C ARG A 4 6.96 65.56 0.93
N LEU A 5 6.09 65.47 1.94
CA LEU A 5 5.24 64.29 2.15
C LEU A 5 4.01 64.26 1.22
N ARG A 6 3.61 65.40 0.67
CA ARG A 6 2.42 65.52 -0.20
C ARG A 6 2.66 65.05 -1.64
N ASN A 7 3.93 64.93 -2.06
CA ASN A 7 4.31 64.57 -3.42
C ASN A 7 4.75 63.10 -3.56
N LEU A 8 4.68 62.32 -2.49
CA LEU A 8 5.07 60.90 -2.49
C LEU A 8 3.89 60.02 -2.96
N ASN A 9 4.21 58.94 -3.65
CA ASN A 9 3.24 57.90 -3.99
C ASN A 9 2.63 57.32 -2.68
N PRO A 10 1.33 56.99 -2.61
CA PRO A 10 0.71 56.33 -1.46
C PRO A 10 1.55 55.20 -0.81
N TYR A 11 2.21 54.37 -1.63
CA TYR A 11 3.11 53.32 -1.12
C TYR A 11 4.37 53.89 -0.44
N GLU A 12 4.99 54.91 -1.03
CA GLU A 12 6.19 55.57 -0.50
C GLU A 12 5.89 56.37 0.76
N LEU A 13 4.73 57.04 0.79
CA LEU A 13 4.24 57.73 1.97
C LEU A 13 4.01 56.75 3.12
N HIS A 14 3.35 55.62 2.86
CA HIS A 14 3.15 54.55 3.84
C HIS A 14 4.48 54.02 4.36
N LYS A 15 5.44 53.70 3.48
CA LYS A 15 6.78 53.24 3.85
C LYS A 15 7.51 54.26 4.73
N HIS A 16 7.44 55.54 4.38
CA HIS A 16 8.05 56.62 5.14
C HIS A 16 7.43 56.76 6.54
N LEU A 17 6.10 56.68 6.65
CA LEU A 17 5.39 56.74 7.92
C LEU A 17 5.68 55.50 8.80
N VAL A 18 5.69 54.31 8.22
CA VAL A 18 6.05 53.06 8.94
C VAL A 18 7.49 53.14 9.46
N ASN A 19 8.43 53.65 8.66
CA ASN A 19 9.81 53.82 9.10
C ASN A 19 9.93 54.80 10.28
N ILE A 20 9.28 55.96 10.20
CA ILE A 20 9.38 57.01 11.23
C ILE A 20 8.64 56.62 12.52
N TYR A 21 7.45 56.04 12.42
CA TYR A 21 6.59 55.85 13.59
C TYR A 21 6.62 54.42 14.12
N CYS A 22 6.78 53.42 13.25
CA CYS A 22 6.74 52.02 13.65
C CYS A 22 8.13 51.40 13.81
N LEU A 23 9.18 51.86 13.11
CA LEU A 23 10.51 51.23 13.16
C LEU A 23 11.57 52.02 13.95
N ASN A 24 11.25 53.21 14.46
CA ASN A 24 12.20 54.06 15.19
C ASN A 24 12.63 53.49 16.57
N LYS A 25 11.94 52.46 17.07
CA LYS A 25 12.29 51.76 18.32
C LYS A 25 12.93 50.41 18.00
N LYS A 26 14.08 50.11 18.61
CA LYS A 26 14.76 48.80 18.49
C LYS A 26 13.78 47.69 18.91
N GLY A 27 13.57 46.70 18.03
CA GLY A 27 12.65 45.57 18.24
C GLY A 27 11.22 45.75 17.70
N SER A 28 10.87 46.92 17.18
CA SER A 28 9.49 47.22 16.72
C SER A 28 9.12 46.58 15.37
N THR A 29 10.06 45.91 14.70
CA THR A 29 9.81 45.06 13.52
C THR A 29 8.94 43.84 13.84
N ALA A 30 8.89 43.39 15.09
CA ALA A 30 8.06 42.27 15.52
C ALA A 30 6.55 42.57 15.37
N ASN A 31 6.15 43.82 15.58
CA ASN A 31 4.75 44.25 15.47
C ASN A 31 4.24 44.34 14.02
N LEU A 32 5.16 44.41 13.04
CA LEU A 32 4.83 44.35 11.62
C LEU A 32 4.80 42.93 11.05
N LYS A 33 5.11 41.92 11.87
CA LYS A 33 5.05 40.54 11.42
C LYS A 33 3.59 40.17 11.17
N ARG A 34 3.22 40.01 9.89
CA ARG A 34 1.93 39.45 9.49
C ARG A 34 1.73 38.09 10.16
N ASP A 35 0.52 37.86 10.65
CA ASP A 35 0.09 36.54 11.11
C ASP A 35 -0.06 35.61 9.88
N THR A 36 0.82 34.63 9.78
CA THR A 36 0.85 33.64 8.69
C THR A 36 0.11 32.35 9.06
N SER A 37 -0.55 32.28 10.22
CA SER A 37 -1.16 31.04 10.72
C SER A 37 -2.33 30.51 9.87
N ARG A 38 -2.99 31.39 9.11
CA ARG A 38 -4.14 31.06 8.25
C ARG A 38 -3.82 31.05 6.77
N ASP A 39 -2.56 31.26 6.41
CA ASP A 39 -2.15 31.33 5.00
C ASP A 39 -2.10 29.91 4.43
N ARG A 40 -2.96 29.61 3.44
CA ARG A 40 -2.97 28.32 2.74
C ARG A 40 -1.75 28.27 1.82
N THR A 41 -0.84 27.33 2.08
CA THR A 41 0.35 27.16 1.23
C THR A 41 0.08 26.19 0.09
N ASP A 42 0.87 26.30 -0.98
CA ASP A 42 0.83 25.33 -2.08
C ASP A 42 1.04 23.88 -1.60
N LEU A 43 1.83 23.69 -0.53
CA LEU A 43 2.04 22.38 0.08
C LEU A 43 0.77 21.83 0.73
N ASP A 44 -0.06 22.68 1.33
CA ASP A 44 -1.33 22.26 1.93
C ASP A 44 -2.34 21.90 0.85
N VAL A 45 -2.40 22.69 -0.23
CA VAL A 45 -3.23 22.40 -1.42
C VAL A 45 -2.88 21.03 -2.00
N ILE A 46 -1.59 20.72 -2.12
CA ILE A 46 -1.12 19.40 -2.59
C ILE A 46 -1.49 18.31 -1.58
N ARG A 47 -1.32 18.53 -0.28
CA ARG A 47 -1.67 17.53 0.74
C ARG A 47 -3.16 17.22 0.77
N GLU A 48 -4.02 18.17 0.42
CA GLU A 48 -5.46 17.96 0.34
C GLU A 48 -5.88 17.22 -0.93
N ASN A 49 -5.25 17.50 -2.07
CA ASN A 49 -5.65 16.98 -3.38
C ASN A 49 -4.73 15.87 -3.93
N HIS A 50 -3.72 15.43 -3.19
CA HIS A 50 -2.83 14.36 -3.66
C HIS A 50 -3.59 13.04 -3.75
N LYS A 51 -3.45 12.38 -4.91
CA LYS A 51 -3.84 10.98 -5.09
C LYS A 51 -2.62 10.08 -5.11
N PHE A 52 -2.75 8.86 -4.58
CA PHE A 52 -1.66 7.88 -4.59
C PHE A 52 -1.35 7.41 -6.02
N LEU A 53 -2.39 7.11 -6.80
CA LEU A 53 -2.33 6.85 -8.23
C LEU A 53 -3.39 7.69 -8.94
N TRP A 54 -2.98 8.38 -10.00
CA TRP A 54 -3.92 9.03 -10.91
C TRP A 54 -4.30 8.02 -11.99
N GLU A 55 -5.59 7.78 -12.15
CA GLU A 55 -6.10 6.98 -13.27
C GLU A 55 -6.13 7.84 -14.55
N ASP A 56 -6.05 7.21 -15.72
CA ASP A 56 -6.00 7.93 -17.00
C ASP A 56 -7.28 8.75 -17.26
N ASP A 57 -8.40 8.33 -16.67
CA ASP A 57 -9.71 9.01 -16.78
C ASP A 57 -9.90 10.16 -15.78
N ASP A 58 -8.98 10.36 -14.83
CA ASP A 58 -9.06 11.46 -13.86
C ASP A 58 -8.71 12.82 -14.52
N VAL A 59 -9.76 13.56 -14.90
CA VAL A 59 -9.65 14.93 -15.39
C VAL A 59 -9.40 15.88 -14.22
N ALA A 60 -8.35 16.69 -14.35
CA ALA A 60 -8.00 17.71 -13.35
C ALA A 60 -8.86 18.97 -13.56
N ASP A 61 -10.07 18.96 -12.99
CA ASP A 61 -11.06 20.02 -13.18
C ASP A 61 -10.66 21.33 -12.46
N THR A 62 -10.04 21.23 -11.29
CA THR A 62 -9.65 22.38 -10.47
C THR A 62 -8.16 22.70 -10.61
N TRP A 63 -7.78 23.97 -10.44
CA TRP A 63 -6.38 24.38 -10.45
C TRP A 63 -5.54 23.60 -9.41
N GLU A 64 -6.15 23.26 -8.27
CA GLU A 64 -5.54 22.52 -7.17
C GLU A 64 -5.19 21.08 -7.57
N LYS A 65 -6.14 20.40 -8.24
CA LYS A 65 -5.92 19.08 -8.83
C LYS A 65 -4.88 19.13 -9.94
N GLN A 66 -4.88 20.19 -10.77
CA GLN A 66 -3.87 20.38 -11.81
C GLN A 66 -2.47 20.58 -11.22
N LEU A 67 -2.36 21.32 -10.11
CA LEU A 67 -1.11 21.47 -9.37
C LEU A 67 -0.64 20.11 -8.85
N ALA A 68 -1.51 19.37 -8.17
CA ALA A 68 -1.20 18.05 -7.65
C ALA A 68 -0.76 17.07 -8.76
N LYS A 69 -1.46 17.07 -9.91
CA LYS A 69 -1.09 16.26 -11.09
C LYS A 69 0.28 16.61 -11.64
N LYS A 70 0.60 17.90 -11.79
CA LYS A 70 1.95 18.35 -12.21
C LYS A 70 3.05 17.90 -11.26
N TYR A 71 2.79 17.84 -9.96
CA TYR A 71 3.74 17.29 -8.99
C TYR A 71 3.82 15.76 -9.10
N TYR A 72 2.68 15.09 -9.28
CA TYR A 72 2.61 13.65 -9.47
C TYR A 72 3.43 13.17 -10.66
N ASP A 73 3.36 13.87 -11.79
CA ASP A 73 4.09 13.52 -13.02
C ASP A 73 5.61 13.64 -12.85
N LYS A 74 6.07 14.56 -11.98
CA LYS A 74 7.49 14.73 -11.66
C LYS A 74 8.05 13.64 -10.74
N LEU A 75 7.20 12.86 -10.07
CA LEU A 75 7.64 11.81 -9.15
C LEU A 75 8.09 10.55 -9.89
N PHE A 76 9.25 10.04 -9.52
CA PHE A 76 9.78 8.75 -9.99
C PHE A 76 9.15 7.58 -9.21
N LYS A 77 8.17 6.92 -9.82
CA LYS A 77 7.30 5.89 -9.19
C LYS A 77 7.62 4.45 -9.59
N GLU A 78 8.79 4.19 -10.18
CA GLU A 78 9.13 2.85 -10.66
C GLU A 78 9.43 1.85 -9.53
N TYR A 79 10.15 2.30 -8.50
CA TYR A 79 10.61 1.46 -7.40
C TYR A 79 10.28 2.11 -6.07
N CYS A 80 9.79 1.28 -5.13
CA CYS A 80 9.57 1.68 -3.75
C CYS A 80 10.72 1.31 -2.81
N ILE A 81 10.66 1.88 -1.62
CA ILE A 81 11.49 1.49 -0.49
C ILE A 81 10.63 0.78 0.53
N CYS A 82 11.19 -0.29 1.11
CA CYS A 82 10.53 -1.06 2.14
C CYS A 82 11.21 -0.89 3.51
N ASP A 83 10.41 -0.89 4.56
CA ASP A 83 10.86 -1.07 5.92
C ASP A 83 10.50 -2.48 6.38
N LEU A 84 11.54 -3.30 6.53
CA LEU A 84 11.44 -4.69 6.96
C LEU A 84 11.66 -4.85 8.47
N SER A 85 11.68 -3.77 9.27
CA SER A 85 12.00 -3.87 10.71
C SER A 85 11.05 -4.79 11.48
N ARG A 86 9.76 -4.83 11.11
CA ARG A 86 8.71 -5.65 11.75
C ARG A 86 8.30 -6.87 10.91
N TYR A 87 9.22 -7.41 10.10
CA TYR A 87 8.95 -8.55 9.23
C TYR A 87 8.49 -9.83 9.97
N LYS A 88 8.91 -10.02 11.23
CA LYS A 88 8.47 -11.15 12.07
C LYS A 88 6.95 -11.14 12.34
N GLU A 89 6.37 -9.95 12.44
CA GLU A 89 4.92 -9.75 12.58
C GLU A 89 4.20 -9.79 11.22
N ASN A 90 4.92 -9.86 10.10
CA ASN A 90 4.41 -9.68 8.73
C ASN A 90 3.84 -8.28 8.46
N LYS A 91 4.39 -7.28 9.17
CA LYS A 91 4.13 -5.88 8.90
C LYS A 91 5.32 -5.34 8.12
N VAL A 92 5.06 -4.96 6.87
CA VAL A 92 6.02 -4.33 5.99
C VAL A 92 5.47 -2.95 5.65
N ALA A 93 6.27 -1.91 5.85
CA ALA A 93 5.89 -0.57 5.42
C ALA A 93 6.55 -0.28 4.08
N LEU A 94 5.82 0.40 3.19
CA LEU A 94 6.28 0.79 1.87
C LEU A 94 6.16 2.31 1.74
N ARG A 95 7.11 2.92 1.03
CA ARG A 95 7.02 4.33 0.64
C ARG A 95 7.73 4.56 -0.70
N TRP A 96 7.31 5.61 -1.38
CA TRP A 96 8.05 6.14 -2.53
C TRP A 96 9.43 6.67 -2.11
N ARG A 97 10.35 6.68 -3.07
CA ARG A 97 11.71 7.17 -2.90
C ARG A 97 11.71 8.69 -2.74
N VAL A 98 12.61 9.21 -1.91
CA VAL A 98 12.87 10.66 -1.88
C VAL A 98 13.96 11.03 -2.88
N GLU A 99 14.04 12.32 -3.24
CA GLU A 99 15.03 12.85 -4.20
C GLU A 99 16.46 12.36 -3.91
N ARG A 100 16.92 12.46 -2.67
CA ARG A 100 18.27 12.00 -2.27
C ARG A 100 18.49 10.52 -2.56
N GLU A 101 17.47 9.68 -2.39
CA GLU A 101 17.55 8.24 -2.64
C GLU A 101 17.53 7.91 -4.12
N VAL A 102 16.79 8.68 -4.91
CA VAL A 102 16.77 8.56 -6.38
C VAL A 102 18.14 8.90 -6.95
N VAL A 103 18.75 10.01 -6.50
CA VAL A 103 20.10 10.42 -6.92
C VAL A 103 21.16 9.37 -6.55
N LEU A 104 21.04 8.75 -5.37
CA LEU A 104 21.93 7.66 -4.95
C LEU A 104 21.64 6.32 -5.63
N GLY A 105 20.52 6.17 -6.34
CA GLY A 105 20.12 4.91 -6.98
C GLY A 105 19.59 3.84 -6.02
N LYS A 106 19.13 4.24 -4.82
CA LYS A 106 18.56 3.30 -3.83
C LYS A 106 17.25 2.70 -4.35
N GLY A 107 17.09 1.39 -4.21
CA GLY A 107 15.96 0.63 -4.75
C GLY A 107 16.07 0.27 -6.24
N GLN A 108 17.10 0.73 -6.96
CA GLN A 108 17.36 0.34 -8.36
C GLN A 108 18.70 -0.39 -8.50
N PHE A 109 19.78 0.24 -8.03
CA PHE A 109 21.15 -0.30 -8.00
C PHE A 109 21.58 -0.73 -6.60
N GLN A 110 20.90 -0.25 -5.56
CA GLN A 110 21.10 -0.67 -4.18
C GLN A 110 19.80 -1.24 -3.62
N CYS A 111 19.90 -2.02 -2.55
CA CYS A 111 18.75 -2.64 -1.90
C CYS A 111 17.70 -1.58 -1.48
N GLY A 112 16.44 -1.85 -1.79
CA GLY A 112 15.30 -1.01 -1.44
C GLY A 112 14.90 -1.06 0.04
N ALA A 113 15.58 -1.83 0.88
CA ALA A 113 15.30 -1.83 2.31
C ALA A 113 15.90 -0.59 2.99
N LYS A 114 15.14 0.10 3.84
CA LYS A 114 15.55 1.36 4.50
C LYS A 114 16.92 1.24 5.20
N GLN A 115 17.13 0.14 5.92
CA GLN A 115 18.34 -0.12 6.73
C GLN A 115 19.43 -0.94 6.00
N CYS A 116 19.28 -1.19 4.70
CA CYS A 116 20.24 -1.98 3.94
C CYS A 116 20.80 -1.16 2.76
N ASN A 117 22.11 -1.27 2.54
CA ASN A 117 22.81 -0.61 1.42
C ASN A 117 23.59 -1.60 0.55
N SER A 118 23.27 -2.90 0.61
CA SER A 118 23.92 -3.90 -0.25
C SER A 118 23.52 -3.71 -1.71
N SER A 119 24.48 -3.80 -2.63
CA SER A 119 24.30 -3.73 -4.08
C SER A 119 24.40 -5.08 -4.79
N GLN A 120 24.62 -6.18 -4.05
CA GLN A 120 24.82 -7.51 -4.62
C GLN A 120 23.49 -8.21 -4.93
N ASP A 121 23.42 -8.87 -6.10
CA ASP A 121 22.36 -9.77 -6.57
C ASP A 121 20.93 -9.36 -6.22
N LEU A 122 20.56 -8.16 -6.67
CA LEU A 122 19.23 -7.60 -6.45
C LEU A 122 18.17 -8.35 -7.26
N LYS A 123 17.13 -8.80 -6.58
CA LYS A 123 15.94 -9.38 -7.20
C LYS A 123 14.80 -8.38 -7.19
N SER A 124 14.08 -8.30 -8.30
CA SER A 124 12.84 -7.52 -8.41
C SER A 124 11.67 -8.34 -7.85
N TRP A 125 10.84 -7.69 -7.05
CA TRP A 125 9.63 -8.23 -6.43
C TRP A 125 8.47 -7.31 -6.74
N GLU A 126 7.30 -7.90 -6.94
CA GLU A 126 6.04 -7.18 -7.06
C GLU A 126 5.23 -7.48 -5.81
N VAL A 127 4.88 -6.43 -5.07
CA VAL A 127 4.20 -6.54 -3.78
C VAL A 127 2.88 -5.80 -3.85
N ASN A 128 1.81 -6.47 -3.42
CA ASN A 128 0.51 -5.84 -3.31
C ASN A 128 0.50 -4.84 -2.15
N PHE A 129 0.17 -3.58 -2.46
CA PHE A 129 0.05 -2.49 -1.52
C PHE A 129 -1.42 -2.08 -1.41
N ALA A 130 -2.04 -2.43 -0.28
CA ALA A 130 -3.38 -2.00 0.06
C ALA A 130 -3.31 -0.63 0.75
N TYR A 131 -4.08 0.34 0.26
CA TYR A 131 -4.18 1.68 0.82
C TYR A 131 -5.65 2.13 0.86
N VAL A 132 -5.92 3.16 1.66
CA VAL A 132 -7.25 3.77 1.75
C VAL A 132 -7.15 5.17 1.18
N GLU A 133 -7.99 5.47 0.21
CA GLU A 133 -8.12 6.78 -0.44
C GLU A 133 -9.60 7.08 -0.57
N ASP A 134 -10.02 8.30 -0.20
CA ASP A 134 -11.44 8.70 -0.20
C ASP A 134 -12.39 7.73 0.53
N ASN A 135 -11.91 7.10 1.61
CA ASN A 135 -12.58 6.04 2.39
C ASN A 135 -12.80 4.71 1.65
N GLU A 136 -12.21 4.53 0.48
CA GLU A 136 -12.25 3.30 -0.30
C GLU A 136 -10.93 2.53 -0.18
N LYS A 137 -11.02 1.21 -0.05
CA LYS A 137 -9.83 0.33 -0.01
C LYS A 137 -9.39 0.04 -1.44
N LYS A 138 -8.25 0.59 -1.83
CA LYS A 138 -7.62 0.35 -3.12
C LYS A 138 -6.38 -0.52 -2.96
N ASN A 139 -6.05 -1.26 -4.02
CA ASN A 139 -4.87 -2.12 -4.06
C ASN A 139 -4.04 -1.74 -5.29
N ALA A 140 -2.72 -1.66 -5.12
CA ALA A 140 -1.79 -1.40 -6.20
C ALA A 140 -0.60 -2.36 -6.14
N LEU A 141 -0.16 -2.84 -7.29
CA LEU A 141 1.04 -3.66 -7.38
C LEU A 141 2.26 -2.75 -7.52
N VAL A 142 3.17 -2.84 -6.55
CA VAL A 142 4.34 -1.97 -6.46
C VAL A 142 5.62 -2.79 -6.62
N LYS A 143 6.58 -2.25 -7.39
CA LYS A 143 7.86 -2.91 -7.64
C LYS A 143 8.89 -2.55 -6.56
N LEU A 144 9.65 -3.56 -6.12
CA LEU A 144 10.73 -3.45 -5.14
C LEU A 144 11.96 -4.20 -5.66
N ARG A 145 13.17 -3.67 -5.43
CA ARG A 145 14.41 -4.45 -5.58
C ARG A 145 15.07 -4.69 -4.25
N LEU A 146 15.35 -5.96 -3.96
CA LEU A 146 15.91 -6.38 -2.68
C LEU A 146 17.07 -7.36 -2.89
N CYS A 147 18.07 -7.28 -2.01
CA CYS A 147 19.10 -8.30 -1.91
C CYS A 147 18.54 -9.63 -1.39
N PRO A 148 19.29 -10.75 -1.50
CA PRO A 148 18.85 -12.06 -1.04
C PRO A 148 18.37 -12.05 0.42
N ASP A 149 19.13 -11.45 1.33
CA ASP A 149 18.78 -11.39 2.76
C ASP A 149 17.47 -10.66 3.03
N CYS A 150 17.23 -9.55 2.33
CA CYS A 150 16.01 -8.76 2.49
C CYS A 150 14.81 -9.45 1.80
N SER A 151 15.05 -10.16 0.70
CA SER A 151 14.05 -11.01 0.06
C SER A 151 13.56 -12.13 0.99
N GLU A 152 14.46 -12.74 1.77
CA GLU A 152 14.07 -13.75 2.76
C GLU A 152 13.19 -13.18 3.87
N LYS A 153 13.51 -11.95 4.33
CA LYS A 153 12.71 -11.24 5.34
C LYS A 153 11.31 -10.89 4.81
N LEU A 154 11.19 -10.50 3.55
CA LEU A 154 9.90 -10.24 2.90
C LEU A 154 9.02 -11.50 2.90
N ASN A 155 9.61 -12.66 2.61
CA ASN A 155 8.92 -13.96 2.54
C ASN A 155 8.97 -14.78 3.84
N TYR A 156 9.19 -14.14 4.99
CA TYR A 156 9.45 -14.86 6.24
C TYR A 156 8.29 -15.77 6.68
N LYS A 157 7.03 -15.31 6.57
CA LYS A 157 5.86 -16.14 6.95
C LYS A 157 5.51 -17.21 5.91
N SER A 158 5.67 -16.95 4.61
CA SER A 158 5.40 -17.94 3.56
C SER A 158 6.38 -19.12 3.69
N LYS A 159 7.68 -18.84 3.81
CA LYS A 159 8.71 -19.86 4.08
C LYS A 159 8.43 -20.61 5.40
N LYS A 160 8.04 -19.93 6.48
CA LYS A 160 7.71 -20.59 7.76
C LYS A 160 6.47 -21.49 7.66
N ARG A 161 5.44 -21.07 6.91
CA ARG A 161 4.22 -21.86 6.67
C ARG A 161 4.54 -23.10 5.82
N GLU A 162 5.37 -22.94 4.80
CA GLU A 162 5.81 -24.04 3.93
C GLU A 162 6.63 -25.08 4.67
N VAL A 163 7.63 -24.67 5.48
CA VAL A 163 8.43 -25.57 6.31
C VAL A 163 7.55 -26.35 7.30
N LYS A 164 6.54 -25.71 7.91
CA LYS A 164 5.57 -26.40 8.77
C LYS A 164 4.74 -27.42 7.99
N ARG A 165 4.30 -27.10 6.76
CA ARG A 165 3.54 -28.00 5.88
C ARG A 165 4.37 -29.23 5.49
N LEU A 166 5.63 -29.03 5.10
CA LEU A 166 6.56 -30.12 4.75
C LEU A 166 6.81 -31.06 5.92
N LYS A 167 7.03 -30.52 7.13
CA LYS A 167 7.18 -31.33 8.36
C LYS A 167 5.93 -32.16 8.68
N LYS A 168 4.72 -31.60 8.47
CA LYS A 168 3.46 -32.34 8.65
C LYS A 168 3.32 -33.49 7.64
N ASN A 169 3.68 -33.25 6.37
CA ASN A 169 3.63 -34.28 5.33
C ASN A 169 4.68 -35.39 5.54
N GLN A 170 5.89 -35.05 5.98
CA GLN A 170 6.90 -36.06 6.34
C GLN A 170 6.47 -36.94 7.52
N LYS A 171 5.82 -36.36 8.55
CA LYS A 171 5.23 -37.14 9.65
C LYS A 171 4.11 -38.07 9.17
N LYS A 172 3.26 -37.63 8.22
CA LYS A 172 2.22 -38.48 7.61
C LYS A 172 2.83 -39.63 6.80
N LYS A 173 3.86 -39.38 5.99
CA LYS A 173 4.58 -40.45 5.24
C LYS A 173 5.23 -41.48 6.18
N LYS A 174 5.93 -41.04 7.23
CA LYS A 174 6.53 -41.95 8.23
C LYS A 174 5.49 -42.77 9.01
N ARG A 175 4.27 -42.26 9.20
CA ARG A 175 3.17 -43.05 9.77
C ARG A 175 2.66 -44.08 8.77
N LYS A 176 2.51 -43.73 7.49
CA LYS A 176 2.06 -44.64 6.42
C LYS A 176 3.04 -45.80 6.15
N ASP A 177 4.35 -45.55 6.17
CA ASP A 177 5.38 -46.61 6.01
C ASP A 177 5.49 -47.54 7.23
N LYS A 178 5.07 -47.08 8.42
CA LYS A 178 5.04 -47.92 9.63
C LYS A 178 3.81 -48.83 9.71
N THR A 179 2.76 -48.55 8.93
CA THR A 179 1.54 -49.37 8.89
C THR A 179 1.56 -50.38 7.75
N SER A 180 2.59 -50.41 6.90
CA SER A 180 2.69 -51.35 5.77
C SER A 180 3.60 -52.56 6.03
N SER A 181 4.10 -52.76 7.25
CA SER A 181 4.89 -53.96 7.61
C SER A 181 4.20 -54.91 8.60
N ASP A 182 2.91 -54.73 8.89
CA ASP A 182 2.13 -55.71 9.65
C ASP A 182 0.82 -56.02 8.91
N VAL A 183 0.51 -57.31 8.85
CA VAL A 183 -0.42 -57.95 7.92
C VAL A 183 -1.79 -58.17 8.59
N VAL A 184 -2.86 -57.73 7.90
CA VAL A 184 -4.24 -58.32 7.82
C VAL A 184 -5.26 -58.11 8.96
N THR A 185 -6.42 -57.59 8.49
CA THR A 185 -7.83 -57.62 8.97
C THR A 185 -8.24 -57.01 10.32
N SER A 186 -9.03 -55.95 10.24
CA SER A 186 -10.43 -55.93 10.73
C SER A 186 -11.14 -54.73 10.12
N ASP A 187 -12.24 -55.00 9.41
CA ASP A 187 -13.29 -54.03 9.11
C ASP A 187 -13.82 -53.43 10.42
N GLU A 188 -14.19 -52.15 10.41
CA GLU A 188 -15.29 -51.51 11.17
C GLU A 188 -15.32 -50.02 10.76
N GLU A 189 -16.50 -49.55 10.36
CA GLU A 189 -16.81 -48.20 9.85
C GLU A 189 -16.95 -47.14 10.97
N CYS A 190 -17.01 -45.86 10.54
CA CYS A 190 -17.64 -44.69 11.22
C CYS A 190 -16.96 -44.15 12.49
N GLN A 191 -16.80 -42.85 12.78
CA GLN A 191 -17.37 -41.56 12.33
C GLN A 191 -16.36 -40.44 12.73
N PRO A 192 -16.39 -39.22 12.14
CA PRO A 192 -15.63 -38.09 12.64
C PRO A 192 -16.47 -37.28 13.66
N ASP A 193 -16.04 -37.27 14.92
CA ASP A 193 -16.57 -36.36 15.94
C ASP A 193 -16.20 -34.91 15.62
N LEU A 194 -17.24 -34.15 15.30
CA LEU A 194 -17.29 -32.70 15.41
C LEU A 194 -17.73 -32.37 16.83
N GLU A 195 -16.86 -31.71 17.62
CA GLU A 195 -17.34 -31.00 18.80
C GLU A 195 -16.73 -29.60 18.90
N ASN A 196 -17.64 -28.68 19.15
CA ASN A 196 -17.54 -27.24 19.17
C ASN A 196 -16.78 -26.72 20.40
N GLN A 197 -16.00 -25.64 20.21
CA GLN A 197 -15.98 -24.36 20.94
C GLN A 197 -16.28 -24.34 22.47
N PRO A 198 -15.55 -23.53 23.27
CA PRO A 198 -15.98 -22.13 23.39
C PRO A 198 -14.88 -21.06 23.50
N GLU A 199 -15.18 -19.91 22.88
CA GLU A 199 -14.71 -18.55 23.20
C GLU A 199 -14.96 -18.16 24.67
N PRO A 200 -14.34 -17.06 25.16
CA PRO A 200 -15.07 -16.13 26.00
C PRO A 200 -15.08 -14.69 25.45
N SER A 201 -16.32 -14.22 25.22
CA SER A 201 -16.75 -12.85 24.91
C SER A 201 -16.57 -11.85 26.06
N THR A 202 -16.66 -10.54 25.73
CA THR A 202 -17.30 -9.39 26.46
C THR A 202 -16.63 -8.07 26.00
N SER A 203 -17.24 -7.01 25.45
CA SER A 203 -18.64 -6.49 25.32
C SER A 203 -18.74 -5.60 24.04
N GLN A 204 -19.83 -5.63 23.23
CA GLN A 204 -21.01 -4.70 23.13
C GLN A 204 -20.65 -3.21 22.85
N GLU A 205 -21.17 -2.48 21.85
CA GLU A 205 -22.58 -2.30 21.41
C GLU A 205 -22.79 -1.94 19.90
N ALA A 206 -23.95 -2.36 19.38
CA ALA A 206 -24.89 -1.75 18.40
C ALA A 206 -24.49 -1.40 16.94
N LEU A 207 -25.02 -2.18 15.96
CA LEU A 207 -25.94 -1.75 14.89
C LEU A 207 -26.18 -2.92 13.88
N GLU A 208 -27.40 -3.47 13.89
CA GLU A 208 -27.87 -4.55 13.01
C GLU A 208 -28.87 -4.00 11.99
N THR A 209 -28.53 -4.00 10.69
CA THR A 209 -29.45 -4.21 9.54
C THR A 209 -28.71 -4.12 8.19
N GLU A 210 -27.79 -5.03 7.87
CA GLU A 210 -27.34 -5.22 6.45
C GLU A 210 -26.77 -6.64 6.16
N VAL A 211 -26.63 -7.52 7.17
CA VAL A 211 -25.86 -8.77 7.01
C VAL A 211 -26.65 -9.91 6.35
N ASP A 212 -27.98 -9.85 6.34
CA ASP A 212 -28.82 -10.96 5.85
C ASP A 212 -28.87 -11.12 4.31
N LYS A 213 -28.42 -10.12 3.54
CA LYS A 213 -28.34 -10.23 2.07
C LYS A 213 -27.04 -10.86 1.56
N ALA A 214 -25.98 -10.84 2.36
CA ALA A 214 -24.68 -11.34 1.92
C ALA A 214 -24.59 -12.88 2.01
N GLU A 215 -25.26 -13.52 2.97
CA GLU A 215 -25.20 -14.98 3.11
C GLU A 215 -26.02 -15.76 2.06
N SER A 216 -26.99 -15.11 1.41
CA SER A 216 -27.81 -15.74 0.36
C SER A 216 -27.14 -15.76 -1.03
N LEU A 217 -26.08 -14.97 -1.26
CA LEU A 217 -25.38 -14.91 -2.55
C LEU A 217 -24.37 -16.05 -2.76
N TRP A 218 -23.94 -16.73 -1.69
CA TRP A 218 -22.91 -17.78 -1.74
C TRP A 218 -23.46 -19.20 -1.61
N LYS A 219 -24.80 -19.36 -1.60
CA LYS A 219 -25.51 -20.65 -1.54
C LYS A 219 -26.12 -21.10 -2.87
N LYS A 220 -25.76 -20.48 -4.00
CA LYS A 220 -26.18 -20.98 -5.32
C LYS A 220 -25.20 -22.07 -5.76
N GLY A 221 -25.72 -23.29 -5.84
CA GLY A 221 -24.96 -24.53 -6.02
C GLY A 221 -24.01 -24.52 -7.22
N VAL A 222 -22.89 -25.20 -7.02
CA VAL A 222 -21.99 -25.67 -8.07
C VAL A 222 -22.82 -26.47 -9.08
N GLN A 223 -22.99 -25.94 -10.29
CA GLN A 223 -23.28 -26.79 -11.44
C GLN A 223 -21.97 -27.52 -11.75
N GLU A 224 -22.00 -28.85 -11.68
CA GLU A 224 -20.96 -29.70 -12.25
C GLU A 224 -20.85 -29.36 -13.74
N VAL A 225 -19.78 -28.67 -14.10
CA VAL A 225 -19.29 -28.67 -15.48
C VAL A 225 -18.34 -29.85 -15.51
N GLU A 226 -18.79 -30.95 -16.11
CA GLU A 226 -17.92 -32.08 -16.44
C GLU A 226 -16.72 -31.54 -17.23
N GLU A 227 -15.50 -31.89 -16.80
CA GLU A 227 -14.29 -31.48 -17.50
C GLU A 227 -14.30 -32.12 -18.89
N LYS A 228 -14.45 -31.29 -19.93
CA LYS A 228 -14.35 -31.73 -21.33
C LYS A 228 -13.00 -32.42 -21.54
N THR A 229 -13.02 -33.53 -22.25
CA THR A 229 -11.79 -34.27 -22.53
C THR A 229 -10.94 -33.50 -23.53
N ARG A 230 -9.61 -33.68 -23.44
CA ARG A 230 -8.63 -32.99 -24.30
C ARG A 230 -8.88 -33.19 -25.80
N GLU A 231 -9.54 -34.27 -26.20
CA GLU A 231 -9.88 -34.55 -27.60
C GLU A 231 -11.03 -33.67 -28.08
N GLU A 232 -12.02 -33.41 -27.24
CA GLU A 232 -13.16 -32.52 -27.54
C GLU A 232 -12.72 -31.06 -27.67
N GLU A 233 -11.77 -30.60 -26.84
CA GLU A 233 -11.17 -29.25 -26.99
C GLU A 233 -10.38 -29.12 -28.30
N PHE A 234 -9.80 -30.21 -28.79
CA PHE A 234 -9.05 -30.24 -30.05
C PHE A 234 -9.98 -30.22 -31.27
N GLU A 235 -11.12 -30.90 -31.20
CA GLU A 235 -12.16 -30.87 -32.24
C GLU A 235 -12.84 -29.51 -32.30
N GLU A 236 -13.20 -28.90 -31.16
CA GLU A 236 -13.80 -27.56 -31.10
C GLU A 236 -12.86 -26.49 -31.71
N TYR A 237 -11.55 -26.63 -31.50
CA TYR A 237 -10.54 -25.77 -32.14
C TYR A 237 -10.38 -26.00 -33.65
N LEU A 238 -10.51 -27.24 -34.12
CA LEU A 238 -10.43 -27.56 -35.55
C LEU A 238 -11.68 -27.10 -36.31
N GLU A 239 -12.85 -27.16 -35.68
CA GLU A 239 -14.11 -26.65 -36.23
C GLU A 239 -14.09 -25.12 -36.39
N ASP A 240 -13.55 -24.40 -35.41
CA ASP A 240 -13.44 -22.93 -35.45
C ASP A 240 -12.38 -22.42 -36.46
N LEU A 241 -11.45 -23.30 -36.89
CA LEU A 241 -10.42 -22.98 -37.88
C LEU A 241 -10.86 -23.28 -39.33
N LEU A 242 -11.92 -24.07 -39.52
CA LEU A 242 -12.43 -24.48 -40.83
C LEU A 242 -13.73 -23.75 -41.24
N LEU A 243 -14.19 -22.78 -40.43
CA LEU A 243 -15.26 -21.83 -40.78
C LEU A 243 -14.72 -20.53 -41.38
#